data_AF-A0A101VRC4-F1
#
_entry.id   AF-A0A101VRC4-F1
#
_cell.length_a   1.000
_cell.length_b   1.000
_cell.length_c   1.000
_cell.angle_alpha   90.00
_cell.angle_beta   90.00
_cell.angle_gamma   90.00
#
_symmetry.space_group_name_H-M   'P 1'
#
loop_
_entity.id
_entity.type
_entity.pdbx_description
1 polymer ?
#
loop_
_entity_poly.entity_id
_entity_poly.type
_entity_poly.pdbx_seq_one_letter_code
_entity_poly.pdbx_strand_id
1 'polypeptide(L)'
;MKTNSEGTIDIIGAKRKKFLRIGIILFALVISYALNNYSAHFNSITQDVISNHFSFRSADSNIVLITIDKNDYSELGGYPLSREYYAHLIDKLTALNVKAIGIEIFLSDFDSSRTAADSELIEAIKKSKNTVLASIVIEDQYGYNSLQLPSVKQKENSILTGHVNYLERNGIFVPMNVVRGGLVEVPFAVRLMGRSINENLIKINFHSKWKEYKKYSFVEFLSKSNGDGSDLIGLKNKYIIIGVIDSTKSKPVNRPQGIIPGLGLQAQFLENVINNSYINYNLTFNVTFAMIALLLLVVFVPIKIRFHLILIFYFLFYVIVSIAIYNLFFIEMNHFILLIAIGLMGVLEIYFTLNHSRHFLSEEPSRNL
;
A
#
# COMPACT_ATOMS: atom_id res chain seq x y z
N MET A 1 56.12 -46.03 -16.64
CA MET A 1 55.66 -44.66 -16.90
C MET A 1 54.25 -44.73 -17.49
N LYS A 2 53.24 -45.05 -16.68
CA LYS A 2 51.81 -45.04 -17.07
C LYS A 2 51.28 -43.66 -16.70
N THR A 3 50.85 -42.92 -17.72
CA THR A 3 50.51 -41.51 -17.67
C THR A 3 49.25 -41.25 -16.85
N ASN A 4 49.25 -40.14 -16.12
CA ASN A 4 48.20 -39.53 -15.30
C ASN A 4 46.88 -39.18 -16.04
N SER A 5 46.49 -39.91 -17.09
CA SER A 5 45.36 -39.54 -17.95
C SER A 5 44.01 -39.61 -17.24
N GLU A 6 43.78 -40.62 -16.38
CA GLU A 6 42.49 -40.77 -15.66
C GLU A 6 42.24 -39.64 -14.66
N GLY A 7 43.24 -39.27 -13.84
CA GLY A 7 43.12 -38.15 -12.91
C GLY A 7 42.97 -36.80 -13.61
N THR A 8 43.58 -36.63 -14.80
CA THR A 8 43.49 -35.38 -15.56
C THR A 8 42.12 -35.22 -16.24
N ILE A 9 41.53 -36.31 -16.74
CA ILE A 9 40.18 -36.31 -17.35
C ILE A 9 39.11 -35.98 -16.31
N ASP A 10 39.21 -36.52 -15.09
CA ASP A 10 38.24 -36.29 -14.03
C ASP A 10 38.30 -34.84 -13.49
N ILE A 11 39.51 -34.27 -13.38
CA ILE A 11 39.72 -32.86 -13.03
C ILE A 11 39.17 -31.92 -14.13
N ILE A 12 39.34 -32.26 -15.41
CA ILE A 12 38.77 -31.50 -16.53
C ILE A 12 37.24 -31.57 -16.51
N GLY A 13 36.67 -32.74 -16.23
CA GLY A 13 35.23 -32.94 -16.05
C GLY A 13 34.65 -32.12 -14.89
N ALA A 14 35.32 -32.11 -13.74
CA ALA A 14 34.93 -31.31 -12.57
C ALA A 14 35.01 -29.80 -12.84
N LYS A 15 36.07 -29.32 -13.52
CA LYS A 15 36.20 -27.91 -13.92
C LYS A 15 35.11 -27.49 -14.90
N ARG A 16 34.81 -28.31 -15.92
CA ARG A 16 33.75 -28.04 -16.91
C ARG A 16 32.37 -27.96 -16.24
N LYS A 17 32.07 -28.86 -15.30
CA LYS A 17 30.84 -28.82 -14.48
C LYS A 17 30.75 -27.51 -13.66
N LYS A 18 31.87 -27.03 -13.10
CA LYS A 18 31.91 -25.75 -12.36
C LYS A 18 31.63 -24.55 -13.26
N PHE A 19 32.23 -24.48 -14.45
CA PHE A 19 31.99 -23.39 -15.40
C PHE A 19 30.55 -23.37 -15.93
N LEU A 20 29.95 -24.53 -16.19
CA LEU A 20 28.55 -24.60 -16.62
C LEU A 20 27.58 -24.11 -15.55
N ARG A 21 27.82 -24.48 -14.27
CA ARG A 21 27.05 -23.96 -13.13
C ARG A 21 27.13 -22.44 -13.03
N ILE A 22 28.33 -21.88 -13.16
CA ILE A 22 28.55 -20.43 -13.16
C ILE A 22 27.79 -19.78 -14.33
N GLY A 23 27.85 -20.36 -15.53
CA GLY A 23 27.13 -19.87 -16.70
C GLY A 23 25.61 -19.85 -16.52
N ILE A 24 25.02 -20.90 -15.92
CA ILE A 24 23.58 -20.97 -15.63
C ILE A 24 23.18 -19.90 -14.61
N ILE A 25 23.98 -19.71 -13.55
CA ILE A 25 23.73 -18.66 -12.54
C ILE A 25 23.79 -17.27 -13.19
N LEU A 26 24.82 -17.00 -14.00
CA LEU A 26 24.95 -15.72 -14.71
C LEU A 26 23.79 -15.48 -15.68
N PHE A 27 23.37 -16.49 -16.44
CA PHE A 27 22.26 -16.40 -17.36
C PHE A 27 20.95 -16.05 -16.65
N ALA A 28 20.68 -16.68 -15.50
CA ALA A 28 19.50 -16.35 -14.73
C ALA A 28 19.55 -14.98 -14.05
N LEU A 29 20.73 -14.51 -13.63
CA LEU A 29 20.90 -13.13 -13.15
C LEU A 29 20.58 -12.13 -14.27
N VAL A 30 21.03 -12.39 -15.50
CA VAL A 30 20.72 -11.55 -16.68
C VAL A 30 19.23 -11.58 -17.01
N ILE A 31 18.60 -12.76 -17.01
CA ILE A 31 17.14 -12.88 -17.19
C ILE A 31 16.40 -12.16 -16.08
N SER A 32 16.86 -12.25 -14.83
CA SER A 32 16.27 -11.56 -13.70
C SER A 32 16.26 -10.06 -13.87
N TYR A 33 17.38 -9.52 -14.35
CA TYR A 33 17.49 -8.10 -14.67
C TYR A 33 16.57 -7.72 -15.83
N ALA A 34 16.55 -8.52 -16.91
CA ALA A 34 15.73 -8.25 -18.09
C ALA A 34 14.21 -8.30 -17.80
N LEU A 35 13.78 -9.20 -16.92
CA LEU A 35 12.37 -9.37 -16.55
C LEU A 35 11.93 -8.50 -15.36
N ASN A 36 12.82 -7.67 -14.81
CA ASN A 36 12.52 -6.80 -13.67
C ASN A 36 11.31 -5.87 -13.92
N ASN A 37 11.03 -5.52 -15.18
CA ASN A 37 9.87 -4.72 -15.56
C ASN A 37 8.52 -5.41 -15.28
N TYR A 38 8.49 -6.75 -15.21
CA TYR A 38 7.29 -7.53 -14.87
C TYR A 38 7.14 -7.76 -13.35
N SER A 39 8.20 -7.53 -12.57
CA SER A 39 8.22 -7.79 -11.13
C SER A 39 7.12 -7.04 -10.39
N ALA A 40 6.86 -5.80 -10.76
CA ALA A 40 5.90 -4.95 -10.07
C ALA A 40 4.46 -5.48 -10.17
N HIS A 41 4.10 -6.04 -11.33
CA HIS A 41 2.80 -6.67 -11.52
C HIS A 41 2.66 -7.93 -10.66
N PHE A 42 3.65 -8.83 -10.70
CA PHE A 42 3.62 -10.06 -9.90
C PHE A 42 3.59 -9.76 -8.40
N ASN A 43 4.43 -8.81 -7.96
CA ASN A 43 4.45 -8.37 -6.57
C ASN A 43 3.08 -7.82 -6.16
N SER A 44 2.44 -6.97 -6.99
CA SER A 44 1.10 -6.44 -6.67
C SER A 44 0.06 -7.54 -6.43
N ILE A 45 0.05 -8.60 -7.27
CA ILE A 45 -0.86 -9.74 -7.09
C ILE A 45 -0.58 -10.46 -5.77
N THR A 46 0.68 -10.76 -5.49
CA THR A 46 1.05 -11.46 -4.25
C THR A 46 0.72 -10.64 -3.00
N GLN A 47 0.95 -9.33 -3.05
CA GLN A 47 0.60 -8.43 -1.95
C GLN A 47 -0.91 -8.36 -1.75
N ASP A 48 -1.68 -8.34 -2.81
CA ASP A 48 -3.14 -8.35 -2.72
C ASP A 48 -3.67 -9.65 -2.08
N VAL A 49 -3.05 -10.80 -2.38
CA VAL A 49 -3.38 -12.07 -1.71
C VAL A 49 -3.02 -12.04 -0.23
N ILE A 50 -1.81 -11.58 0.10
CA ILE A 50 -1.35 -11.47 1.49
C ILE A 50 -2.26 -10.52 2.26
N SER A 51 -2.55 -9.34 1.71
CA SER A 51 -3.34 -8.32 2.40
C SER A 51 -4.78 -8.78 2.63
N ASN A 52 -5.38 -9.47 1.66
CA ASN A 52 -6.79 -9.88 1.74
C ASN A 52 -7.04 -11.09 2.64
N HIS A 53 -6.13 -12.07 2.63
CA HIS A 53 -6.34 -13.37 3.28
C HIS A 53 -5.52 -13.57 4.55
N PHE A 54 -4.41 -12.83 4.68
CA PHE A 54 -3.42 -13.06 5.74
C PHE A 54 -3.07 -11.80 6.53
N SER A 55 -3.82 -10.69 6.37
CA SER A 55 -3.72 -9.54 7.28
C SER A 55 -4.53 -9.80 8.54
N PHE A 56 -3.93 -9.54 9.70
CA PHE A 56 -4.53 -9.81 11.01
C PHE A 56 -4.98 -8.54 11.76
N ARG A 57 -5.03 -7.39 11.10
CA ARG A 57 -5.28 -6.10 11.76
C ARG A 57 -6.66 -5.56 11.42
N SER A 58 -7.47 -5.32 12.45
CA SER A 58 -8.74 -4.61 12.34
C SER A 58 -8.52 -3.11 12.12
N ALA A 59 -9.51 -2.44 11.55
CA ALA A 59 -9.54 -0.97 11.47
C ALA A 59 -9.30 -0.28 12.83
N ASP A 60 -8.55 0.82 12.81
CA ASP A 60 -8.21 1.60 14.00
C ASP A 60 -9.44 2.30 14.59
N SER A 61 -9.81 1.88 15.80
CA SER A 61 -10.97 2.40 16.53
C SER A 61 -10.87 3.87 16.94
N ASN A 62 -9.68 4.49 16.82
CA ASN A 62 -9.47 5.92 17.03
C ASN A 62 -9.92 6.77 15.83
N ILE A 63 -10.23 6.15 14.69
CA ILE A 63 -10.74 6.83 13.49
C ILE A 63 -12.23 6.50 13.36
N VAL A 64 -13.05 7.54 13.27
CA VAL A 64 -14.50 7.44 13.05
C VAL A 64 -14.86 8.24 11.81
N LEU A 65 -15.73 7.67 11.00
CA LEU A 65 -16.15 8.29 9.75
C LEU A 65 -17.57 8.83 9.89
N ILE A 66 -17.80 10.01 9.34
CA ILE A 66 -19.15 10.55 9.11
C ILE A 66 -19.35 10.54 7.60
N THR A 67 -20.25 9.66 7.15
CA THR A 67 -20.47 9.42 5.73
C THR A 67 -21.63 10.25 5.22
N ILE A 68 -21.50 10.75 4.00
CA ILE A 68 -22.57 11.43 3.27
C ILE A 68 -22.91 10.63 2.02
N ASP A 69 -24.16 10.21 1.89
CA ASP A 69 -24.68 9.46 0.75
C ASP A 69 -25.93 10.13 0.13
N LYS A 70 -26.58 9.40 -0.79
CA LYS A 70 -27.76 9.90 -1.50
C LYS A 70 -28.96 10.16 -0.60
N ASN A 71 -29.12 9.39 0.48
CA ASN A 71 -30.19 9.58 1.43
C ASN A 71 -29.95 10.87 2.21
N ASP A 72 -28.72 11.10 2.68
CA ASP A 72 -28.36 12.35 3.36
C ASP A 72 -28.64 13.58 2.47
N TYR A 73 -28.31 13.52 1.16
CA TYR A 73 -28.63 14.62 0.24
C TYR A 73 -30.13 14.87 0.13
N SER A 74 -30.92 13.80 0.02
CA SER A 74 -32.37 13.90 -0.13
C SER A 74 -33.03 14.55 1.08
N GLU A 75 -32.49 14.30 2.28
CA GLU A 75 -33.00 14.86 3.53
C GLU A 75 -32.50 16.29 3.78
N LEU A 76 -31.29 16.63 3.35
CA LEU A 76 -30.64 17.92 3.63
C LEU A 76 -30.79 18.97 2.52
N GLY A 77 -31.61 18.69 1.49
CA GLY A 77 -31.94 19.67 0.45
C GLY A 77 -31.06 19.64 -0.80
N GLY A 78 -30.33 18.54 -1.04
CA GLY A 78 -29.55 18.27 -2.24
C GLY A 78 -28.03 18.32 -2.05
N TYR A 79 -27.29 18.07 -3.13
CA TYR A 79 -25.82 18.15 -3.16
C TYR A 79 -25.36 19.24 -4.15
N PRO A 80 -24.39 20.09 -3.80
CA PRO A 80 -23.61 20.13 -2.56
C PRO A 80 -24.41 20.59 -1.34
N LEU A 81 -24.12 20.03 -0.16
CA LEU A 81 -24.74 20.46 1.11
C LEU A 81 -24.42 21.92 1.43
N SER A 82 -25.35 22.61 2.10
CA SER A 82 -25.10 23.96 2.66
C SER A 82 -23.92 23.95 3.64
N ARG A 83 -23.12 25.02 3.65
CA ARG A 83 -21.97 25.18 4.55
C ARG A 83 -22.37 25.31 6.02
N GLU A 84 -23.60 25.75 6.28
CA GLU A 84 -24.21 25.79 7.61
C GLU A 84 -24.24 24.40 8.26
N TYR A 85 -24.51 23.35 7.48
CA TYR A 85 -24.50 21.98 8.01
C TYR A 85 -23.09 21.54 8.44
N TYR A 86 -22.05 21.89 7.68
CA TYR A 86 -20.67 21.61 8.08
C TYR A 86 -20.26 22.44 9.30
N ALA A 87 -20.65 23.72 9.37
CA ALA A 87 -20.38 24.58 10.51
C ALA A 87 -21.00 24.00 11.79
N HIS A 88 -22.28 23.63 11.72
CA HIS A 88 -23.00 23.01 12.83
C HIS A 88 -22.38 21.68 13.26
N LEU A 89 -21.99 20.83 12.30
CA LEU A 89 -21.32 19.57 12.59
C LEU A 89 -19.97 19.79 13.31
N ILE A 90 -19.16 20.73 12.84
CA ILE A 90 -17.86 21.07 13.46
C ILE A 90 -18.09 21.56 14.90
N ASP A 91 -19.10 22.39 15.14
CA ASP A 91 -19.40 22.87 16.49
C ASP A 91 -19.74 21.73 17.45
N LYS A 92 -20.59 20.78 17.02
CA LYS A 92 -20.95 19.59 17.81
C LYS A 92 -19.72 18.72 18.10
N LEU A 93 -18.90 18.45 17.09
CA LEU A 93 -17.67 17.66 17.25
C LEU A 93 -16.64 18.37 18.15
N THR A 94 -16.54 19.70 18.06
CA THR A 94 -15.68 20.51 18.92
C THR A 94 -16.14 20.42 20.37
N ALA A 95 -17.44 20.51 20.64
CA ALA A 95 -18.00 20.35 21.98
C ALA A 95 -17.74 18.94 22.57
N LEU A 96 -17.68 17.91 21.73
CA LEU A 96 -17.33 16.53 22.11
C LEU A 96 -15.82 16.33 22.37
N ASN A 97 -14.98 17.35 22.18
CA ASN A 97 -13.53 17.27 22.34
C ASN A 97 -12.90 16.14 21.52
N VAL A 98 -13.30 16.02 20.25
CA VAL A 98 -12.63 15.14 19.30
C VAL A 98 -11.20 15.65 19.04
N LYS A 99 -10.30 14.76 18.62
CA LYS A 99 -8.88 15.08 18.48
C LYS A 99 -8.59 15.97 17.28
N ALA A 100 -9.19 15.64 16.13
CA ALA A 100 -9.11 16.42 14.90
C ALA A 100 -10.33 16.11 14.01
N ILE A 101 -10.70 17.07 13.17
CA ILE A 101 -11.83 16.97 12.25
C ILE A 101 -11.30 17.13 10.83
N GLY A 102 -11.53 16.15 9.98
CA GLY A 102 -11.19 16.19 8.58
C GLY A 102 -12.44 16.32 7.73
N ILE A 103 -12.48 17.31 6.84
CA ILE A 103 -13.49 17.40 5.79
C ILE A 103 -12.82 17.01 4.47
N GLU A 104 -13.06 15.78 4.04
CA GLU A 104 -12.49 15.20 2.80
C GLU A 104 -13.14 15.78 1.53
N ILE A 105 -14.20 16.56 1.70
CA ILE A 105 -14.98 17.16 0.62
C ILE A 105 -14.30 18.44 0.13
N PHE A 106 -14.08 18.55 -1.17
CA PHE A 106 -13.55 19.77 -1.77
C PHE A 106 -14.63 20.88 -1.81
N LEU A 107 -14.45 21.92 -1.00
CA LEU A 107 -15.38 23.06 -0.91
C LEU A 107 -15.07 24.12 -1.99
N SER A 108 -15.52 23.88 -3.21
CA SER A 108 -15.39 24.82 -4.33
C SER A 108 -16.22 26.09 -4.15
N ASP A 109 -15.87 27.13 -4.89
CA ASP A 109 -16.69 28.33 -5.03
C ASP A 109 -17.99 27.99 -5.76
N PHE A 110 -19.11 28.08 -5.05
CA PHE A 110 -20.43 28.03 -5.65
C PHE A 110 -21.16 29.29 -5.18
N ASP A 111 -21.18 30.28 -6.06
CA ASP A 111 -21.97 31.52 -5.96
C ASP A 111 -21.60 32.52 -4.83
N SER A 112 -21.56 33.79 -5.22
CA SER A 112 -21.44 35.00 -4.40
C SER A 112 -22.50 35.13 -3.28
N SER A 113 -23.63 34.43 -3.40
CA SER A 113 -24.74 34.44 -2.42
C SER A 113 -24.43 33.72 -1.09
N ARG A 114 -23.32 32.97 -1.00
CA ARG A 114 -22.96 32.14 0.17
C ARG A 114 -22.10 32.82 1.24
N THR A 115 -21.97 34.14 1.21
CA THR A 115 -21.03 34.87 2.09
C THR A 115 -21.32 34.66 3.60
N ALA A 116 -22.59 34.55 3.99
CA ALA A 116 -22.97 34.28 5.38
C ALA A 116 -22.58 32.86 5.83
N ALA A 117 -22.98 31.83 5.07
CA ALA A 117 -22.67 30.44 5.37
C ALA A 117 -21.16 30.14 5.35
N ASP A 118 -20.39 30.85 4.52
CA ASP A 118 -18.93 30.81 4.53
C ASP A 118 -18.35 31.36 5.83
N SER A 119 -18.91 32.47 6.30
CA SER A 119 -18.47 33.12 7.53
C SER A 119 -18.74 32.20 8.73
N GLU A 120 -19.91 31.58 8.80
CA GLU A 120 -20.24 30.61 9.85
C GLU A 120 -19.29 29.41 9.84
N LEU A 121 -19.01 28.85 8.67
CA LEU A 121 -18.08 27.74 8.53
C LEU A 121 -16.65 28.13 8.94
N ILE A 122 -16.17 29.31 8.53
CA ILE A 122 -14.85 29.81 8.90
C ILE A 122 -14.74 29.96 10.43
N GLU A 123 -15.75 30.52 11.08
CA GLU A 123 -15.76 30.70 12.54
C GLU A 123 -15.80 29.35 13.28
N ALA A 124 -16.61 28.38 12.81
CA ALA A 124 -16.62 27.03 13.37
C ALA A 124 -15.24 26.34 13.24
N ILE A 125 -14.60 26.48 12.07
CA ILE A 125 -13.24 25.94 11.85
C ILE A 125 -12.24 26.59 12.81
N LYS A 126 -12.24 27.93 12.94
CA LYS A 126 -11.34 28.65 13.85
C LYS A 126 -11.53 28.22 15.30
N LYS A 127 -12.76 28.06 15.74
CA LYS A 127 -13.11 27.61 17.10
C LYS A 127 -12.60 26.20 17.37
N SER A 128 -12.69 25.30 16.39
CA SER A 128 -12.22 23.92 16.53
C SER A 128 -10.69 23.78 16.62
N LYS A 129 -9.93 24.71 16.02
CA LYS A 129 -8.45 24.75 15.88
C LYS A 129 -7.79 23.56 15.17
N ASN A 130 -8.43 22.39 15.14
CA ASN A 130 -7.90 21.14 14.58
C ASN A 130 -8.77 20.62 13.43
N THR A 131 -9.44 21.51 12.69
CA THR A 131 -10.15 21.16 11.46
C THR A 131 -9.25 21.32 10.25
N VAL A 132 -9.20 20.28 9.40
CA VAL A 132 -8.45 20.24 8.15
C VAL A 132 -9.41 20.04 7.00
N LEU A 133 -9.26 20.82 5.94
CA LEU A 133 -10.05 20.70 4.72
C LEU A 133 -9.25 20.03 3.60
N ALA A 134 -9.93 19.29 2.73
CA ALA A 134 -9.34 18.73 1.53
C ALA A 134 -8.96 19.81 0.53
N SER A 135 -7.73 19.72 0.04
CA SER A 135 -7.29 20.34 -1.21
C SER A 135 -7.10 19.26 -2.28
N ILE A 136 -7.13 19.66 -3.54
CA ILE A 136 -7.00 18.74 -4.68
C ILE A 136 -5.96 19.26 -5.66
N VAL A 137 -5.22 18.34 -6.24
CA VAL A 137 -4.35 18.58 -7.39
C VAL A 137 -5.07 18.05 -8.62
N ILE A 138 -5.30 18.90 -9.61
CA ILE A 138 -5.94 18.52 -10.87
C ILE A 138 -4.91 18.68 -11.99
N GLU A 139 -4.78 17.68 -12.84
CA GLU A 139 -4.03 17.79 -14.08
C GLU A 139 -4.85 18.65 -15.06
N ASP A 140 -4.32 19.81 -15.45
CA ASP A 140 -4.97 20.65 -16.45
C ASP A 140 -4.74 20.14 -17.88
N GLN A 141 -5.43 20.76 -18.84
CA GLN A 141 -5.37 20.39 -20.27
C GLN A 141 -3.97 20.48 -20.91
N TYR A 142 -3.00 21.09 -20.22
CA TYR A 142 -1.61 21.22 -20.66
C TYR A 142 -0.66 20.27 -19.91
N GLY A 143 -1.20 19.38 -19.06
CA GLY A 143 -0.43 18.46 -18.24
C GLY A 143 0.18 19.10 -16.99
N TYR A 144 -0.21 20.33 -16.63
CA TYR A 144 0.25 20.95 -15.39
C TYR A 144 -0.66 20.54 -14.23
N ASN A 145 -0.03 20.04 -13.17
CA ASN A 145 -0.70 19.76 -11.91
C ASN A 145 -1.03 21.07 -11.19
N SER A 146 -2.32 21.40 -11.15
CA SER A 146 -2.88 22.58 -10.52
C SER A 146 -3.36 22.26 -9.11
N LEU A 147 -2.66 22.74 -8.07
CA LEU A 147 -3.17 22.72 -6.70
C LEU A 147 -4.34 23.69 -6.58
N GLN A 148 -5.49 23.17 -6.17
CA GLN A 148 -6.70 23.91 -5.88
C GLN A 148 -6.98 23.83 -4.38
N LEU A 149 -7.11 25.01 -3.77
CA LEU A 149 -7.47 25.17 -2.37
C LEU A 149 -8.99 25.42 -2.26
N PRO A 150 -9.64 24.93 -1.20
CA PRO A 150 -11.05 25.20 -0.98
C PRO A 150 -11.27 26.71 -0.85
N SER A 151 -12.39 27.20 -1.39
CA SER A 151 -12.77 28.62 -1.39
C SER A 151 -12.64 29.31 -0.02
N VAL A 152 -13.01 28.64 1.08
CA VAL A 152 -12.87 29.17 2.44
C VAL A 152 -11.41 29.44 2.83
N LYS A 153 -10.45 28.65 2.32
CA LYS A 153 -9.01 28.88 2.53
C LYS A 153 -8.53 30.13 1.80
N GLN A 154 -9.13 30.46 0.66
CA GLN A 154 -8.82 31.69 -0.09
C GLN A 154 -9.33 32.93 0.65
N LYS A 155 -10.44 32.80 1.38
CA LYS A 155 -11.01 33.87 2.23
C LYS A 155 -10.29 34.01 3.58
N GLU A 156 -9.77 32.90 4.12
CA GLU A 156 -9.08 32.86 5.41
C GLU A 156 -7.84 31.96 5.35
N ASN A 157 -6.67 32.59 5.26
CA ASN A 157 -5.39 31.92 5.11
C ASN A 157 -5.00 31.06 6.32
N SER A 158 -5.56 31.28 7.50
CA SER A 158 -5.24 30.47 8.70
C SER A 158 -5.84 29.06 8.68
N ILE A 159 -6.83 28.78 7.80
CA ILE A 159 -7.47 27.46 7.71
C ILE A 159 -6.47 26.39 7.29
N LEU A 160 -6.47 25.24 7.96
CA LEU A 160 -5.59 24.13 7.59
C LEU A 160 -6.16 23.36 6.40
N THR A 161 -5.28 23.06 5.45
CA THR A 161 -5.59 22.22 4.29
C THR A 161 -4.57 21.09 4.17
N GLY A 162 -4.98 20.02 3.50
CA GLY A 162 -4.06 19.00 2.99
C GLY A 162 -4.65 18.28 1.80
N HIS A 163 -3.79 17.81 0.89
CA HIS A 163 -4.24 17.24 -0.37
C HIS A 163 -4.74 15.81 -0.20
N VAL A 164 -5.76 15.43 -0.96
CA VAL A 164 -6.31 14.05 -0.98
C VAL A 164 -5.79 13.19 -2.13
N ASN A 165 -4.86 13.72 -2.92
CA ASN A 165 -4.32 13.07 -4.12
C ASN A 165 -3.46 11.84 -3.83
N TYR A 166 -3.49 10.92 -4.79
CA TYR A 166 -2.69 9.70 -4.82
C TYR A 166 -2.26 9.35 -6.26
N LEU A 167 -1.26 8.50 -6.38
CA LEU A 167 -0.74 7.94 -7.63
C LEU A 167 -0.98 6.42 -7.65
N GLU A 168 -1.57 5.91 -8.71
CA GLU A 168 -1.78 4.48 -8.90
C GLU A 168 -0.63 3.88 -9.74
N ARG A 169 0.29 3.14 -9.10
CA ARG A 169 1.47 2.55 -9.74
C ARG A 169 1.84 1.19 -9.12
N ASN A 170 1.07 0.14 -9.37
CA ASN A 170 1.21 -1.19 -8.70
C ASN A 170 1.01 -1.09 -7.18
N GLY A 171 0.00 -0.31 -6.81
CA GLY A 171 -0.32 0.11 -5.45
C GLY A 171 -0.75 1.58 -5.45
N ILE A 172 -1.15 2.06 -4.29
CA ILE A 172 -1.57 3.46 -4.10
C ILE A 172 -0.47 4.20 -3.34
N PHE A 173 0.05 5.26 -3.95
CA PHE A 173 1.12 6.06 -3.39
C PHE A 173 0.62 7.48 -3.12
N VAL A 174 0.98 8.04 -1.97
CA VAL A 174 0.65 9.41 -1.59
C VAL A 174 1.94 10.23 -1.60
N PRO A 175 2.04 11.30 -2.41
CA PRO A 175 3.18 12.22 -2.34
C PRO A 175 3.13 13.00 -1.03
N MET A 176 4.24 13.12 -0.29
CA MET A 176 4.24 13.83 1.02
C MET A 176 4.30 15.35 0.87
N ASN A 177 4.72 15.83 -0.28
CA ASN A 177 4.81 17.24 -0.58
C ASN A 177 4.34 17.48 -2.02
N VAL A 178 3.36 18.35 -2.19
CA VAL A 178 2.96 18.91 -3.48
C VAL A 178 3.40 20.37 -3.47
N VAL A 179 4.32 20.72 -4.37
CA VAL A 179 4.88 22.08 -4.47
C VAL A 179 4.28 22.80 -5.66
N ARG A 180 3.70 23.99 -5.44
CA ARG A 180 3.28 24.89 -6.53
C ARG A 180 3.35 26.35 -6.12
N GLY A 181 4.01 27.19 -6.92
CA GLY A 181 4.07 28.64 -6.69
C GLY A 181 4.68 29.04 -5.34
N GLY A 182 5.61 28.23 -4.82
CA GLY A 182 6.22 28.42 -3.49
C GLY A 182 5.41 27.88 -2.31
N LEU A 183 4.18 27.41 -2.55
CA LEU A 183 3.35 26.76 -1.54
C LEU A 183 3.63 25.25 -1.52
N VAL A 184 3.86 24.71 -0.32
CA VAL A 184 4.03 23.26 -0.08
C VAL A 184 2.80 22.76 0.64
N GLU A 185 2.02 21.95 -0.06
CA GLU A 185 0.85 21.27 0.48
C GLU A 185 1.22 19.84 0.86
N VAL A 186 0.91 19.44 2.10
CA VAL A 186 1.12 18.08 2.61
C VAL A 186 -0.18 17.28 2.53
N PRO A 187 -0.15 15.94 2.66
CA PRO A 187 -1.37 15.16 2.61
C PRO A 187 -2.38 15.53 3.70
N PHE A 188 -3.66 15.44 3.36
CA PHE A 188 -4.79 15.63 4.27
C PHE A 188 -4.64 14.87 5.58
N ALA A 189 -4.35 13.57 5.50
CA ALA A 189 -4.16 12.71 6.67
C ALA A 189 -2.94 13.10 7.51
N VAL A 190 -1.85 13.53 6.89
CA VAL A 190 -0.63 13.98 7.59
C VAL A 190 -0.91 15.27 8.35
N ARG A 191 -1.63 16.21 7.73
CA ARG A 191 -2.08 17.45 8.38
C ARG A 191 -3.00 17.16 9.57
N LEU A 192 -3.94 16.21 9.44
CA LEU A 192 -4.81 15.78 10.55
C LEU A 192 -4.03 15.19 11.71
N MET A 193 -3.02 14.37 11.41
CA MET A 193 -2.18 13.75 12.42
C MET A 193 -1.30 14.78 13.15
N GLY A 194 -0.94 15.88 12.48
CA GLY A 194 -0.23 17.02 13.06
C GLY A 194 1.28 16.80 13.24
N ARG A 195 1.87 15.82 12.55
CA ARG A 195 3.32 15.56 12.55
C ARG A 195 3.84 15.45 11.13
N SER A 196 5.08 15.89 10.93
CA SER A 196 5.80 15.71 9.67
C SER A 196 6.25 14.27 9.51
N ILE A 197 6.22 13.76 8.26
CA ILE A 197 6.83 12.49 7.90
C ILE A 197 8.04 12.78 7.02
N ASN A 198 9.16 12.15 7.33
CA ASN A 198 10.41 12.31 6.58
C ASN A 198 10.51 11.28 5.45
N GLU A 199 9.52 11.30 4.56
CA GLU A 199 9.48 10.49 3.33
C GLU A 199 8.97 11.39 2.22
N ASN A 200 9.36 11.13 0.97
CA ASN A 200 8.84 11.90 -0.17
C ASN A 200 7.55 11.28 -0.75
N LEU A 201 7.42 9.96 -0.63
CA LEU A 201 6.35 9.19 -1.23
C LEU A 201 6.05 8.00 -0.32
N ILE A 202 4.79 7.83 0.06
CA ILE A 202 4.35 6.73 0.94
C ILE A 202 3.44 5.80 0.17
N LYS A 203 3.68 4.49 0.28
CA LYS A 203 2.78 3.47 -0.24
C LYS A 203 1.78 3.05 0.85
N ILE A 204 0.49 3.16 0.55
CA ILE A 204 -0.58 2.79 1.49
C ILE A 204 -0.57 1.26 1.70
N ASN A 205 -0.63 0.87 2.96
CA ASN A 205 -0.84 -0.50 3.41
C ASN A 205 -2.32 -0.74 3.70
N PHE A 206 -2.94 -1.58 2.88
CA PHE A 206 -4.35 -1.98 2.98
C PHE A 206 -4.55 -3.19 3.92
N HIS A 207 -3.98 -3.15 5.13
CA HIS A 207 -4.11 -4.26 6.08
C HIS A 207 -5.48 -4.31 6.77
N SER A 208 -6.15 -3.16 6.92
CA SER A 208 -7.51 -3.04 7.46
C SER A 208 -8.53 -2.93 6.34
N LYS A 209 -9.79 -3.31 6.61
CA LYS A 209 -10.89 -3.16 5.64
C LYS A 209 -11.70 -1.91 5.94
N TRP A 210 -11.94 -1.07 4.93
CA TRP A 210 -12.70 0.18 5.12
C TRP A 210 -14.11 -0.04 5.72
N LYS A 211 -14.71 -1.21 5.50
CA LYS A 211 -16.01 -1.61 6.05
C LYS A 211 -16.00 -1.71 7.58
N GLU A 212 -14.84 -1.96 8.20
CA GLU A 212 -14.70 -2.16 9.65
C GLU A 212 -14.63 -0.86 10.46
N TYR A 213 -14.31 0.29 9.85
CA TYR A 213 -14.35 1.58 10.56
C TYR A 213 -15.74 1.86 11.10
N LYS A 214 -15.82 2.41 12.31
CA LYS A 214 -17.07 2.95 12.87
C LYS A 214 -17.55 4.11 12.00
N LYS A 215 -18.81 4.07 11.60
CA LYS A 215 -19.45 5.05 10.72
C LYS A 215 -20.71 5.59 11.36
N TYR A 216 -21.02 6.85 11.08
CA TYR A 216 -22.33 7.44 11.27
C TYR A 216 -22.76 8.06 9.94
N SER A 217 -24.04 7.95 9.57
CA SER A 217 -24.58 8.84 8.53
C SER A 217 -24.51 10.29 9.05
N PHE A 218 -24.38 11.25 8.14
CA PHE A 218 -24.36 12.67 8.49
C PHE A 218 -25.65 13.09 9.23
N VAL A 219 -26.81 12.70 8.70
CA VAL A 219 -28.11 12.99 9.34
C VAL A 219 -28.26 12.25 10.67
N GLU A 220 -27.87 10.97 10.72
CA GLU A 220 -27.91 10.18 11.95
C GLU A 220 -27.08 10.84 13.06
N PHE A 221 -25.87 11.28 12.72
CA PHE A 221 -24.99 11.97 13.66
C PHE A 221 -25.64 13.25 14.20
N LEU A 222 -26.19 14.10 13.31
CA LEU A 222 -26.83 15.34 13.72
C LEU A 222 -28.01 15.08 14.66
N SER A 223 -28.86 14.10 14.33
CA SER A 223 -29.98 13.68 15.16
C SER A 223 -29.53 13.24 16.56
N LYS A 224 -28.54 12.35 16.65
CA LYS A 224 -27.97 11.89 17.94
C LYS A 224 -27.31 13.03 18.73
N SER A 225 -26.68 13.98 18.06
CA SER A 225 -26.03 15.13 18.69
C SER A 225 -26.99 16.19 19.24
N ASN A 226 -28.25 16.12 18.84
CA ASN A 226 -29.33 16.97 19.37
C ASN A 226 -30.12 16.29 20.49
N GLY A 227 -29.95 14.98 20.69
CA GLY A 227 -30.49 14.22 21.82
C GLY A 227 -29.63 14.34 23.09
N ASP A 228 -29.63 13.31 23.94
CA ASP A 228 -28.88 13.29 25.20
C ASP A 228 -27.34 13.18 25.02
N GLY A 229 -26.87 12.93 23.80
CA GLY A 229 -25.46 12.84 23.44
C GLY A 229 -24.69 11.67 24.05
N SER A 230 -25.35 10.77 24.79
CA SER A 230 -24.73 9.65 25.49
C SER A 230 -23.98 8.70 24.55
N ASP A 231 -24.58 8.43 23.38
CA ASP A 231 -24.03 7.60 22.30
C ASP A 231 -22.73 8.16 21.68
N LEU A 232 -22.45 9.45 21.86
CA LEU A 232 -21.34 10.16 21.22
C LEU A 232 -20.18 10.46 22.18
N ILE A 233 -20.31 10.15 23.47
CA ILE A 233 -19.26 10.33 24.48
C ILE A 233 -17.96 9.60 24.07
N GLY A 234 -18.11 8.44 23.44
CA GLY A 234 -16.98 7.65 22.92
C GLY A 234 -16.21 8.29 21.76
N LEU A 235 -16.57 9.49 21.29
CA LEU A 235 -15.84 10.22 20.25
C LEU A 235 -14.74 11.15 20.79
N LYS A 236 -14.71 11.40 22.09
CA LYS A 236 -13.64 12.18 22.73
C LYS A 236 -12.27 11.62 22.35
N ASN A 237 -11.34 12.52 21.98
CA ASN A 237 -9.98 12.19 21.55
C ASN A 237 -9.87 11.32 20.28
N LYS A 238 -10.94 11.18 19.49
CA LYS A 238 -10.92 10.46 18.20
C LYS A 238 -10.68 11.36 17.00
N TYR A 239 -10.12 10.81 15.93
CA TYR A 239 -10.07 11.46 14.62
C TYR A 239 -11.39 11.25 13.91
N ILE A 240 -12.01 12.32 13.43
CA ILE A 240 -13.27 12.27 12.70
C ILE A 240 -13.01 12.69 11.26
N ILE A 241 -13.36 11.85 10.28
CA ILE A 241 -13.28 12.22 8.87
C ILE A 241 -14.67 12.22 8.26
N ILE A 242 -15.03 13.32 7.62
CA ILE A 242 -16.32 13.57 7.01
C ILE A 242 -16.14 13.56 5.49
N GLY A 243 -16.90 12.74 4.80
CA GLY A 243 -16.74 12.62 3.35
C GLY A 243 -17.89 11.92 2.65
N VAL A 244 -17.89 12.04 1.34
CA VAL A 244 -18.92 11.48 0.47
C VAL A 244 -18.56 10.03 0.12
N ILE A 245 -19.52 9.11 0.28
CA ILE A 245 -19.36 7.71 -0.14
C ILE A 245 -20.13 7.36 -1.43
N ASP A 246 -20.92 8.29 -1.94
CA ASP A 246 -21.61 8.15 -3.23
C ASP A 246 -20.58 8.12 -4.38
N SER A 247 -20.55 7.01 -5.12
CA SER A 247 -19.65 6.78 -6.26
C SER A 247 -19.96 7.68 -7.47
N THR A 248 -21.12 8.34 -7.50
CA THR A 248 -21.44 9.34 -8.54
C THR A 248 -20.85 10.72 -8.25
N LYS A 249 -20.40 10.94 -7.00
CA LYS A 249 -19.89 12.24 -6.51
C LYS A 249 -18.43 12.18 -6.06
N SER A 250 -17.90 10.99 -5.83
CA SER A 250 -16.51 10.74 -5.44
C SER A 250 -15.89 9.68 -6.36
N LYS A 251 -14.56 9.75 -6.60
CA LYS A 251 -13.85 8.73 -7.39
C LYS A 251 -13.46 7.56 -6.48
N PRO A 252 -14.09 6.38 -6.59
CA PRO A 252 -13.69 5.23 -5.80
C PRO A 252 -12.40 4.60 -6.34
N VAL A 253 -11.73 3.83 -5.49
CA VAL A 253 -10.59 2.98 -5.86
C VAL A 253 -11.02 1.52 -5.85
N ASN A 254 -10.69 0.81 -6.91
CA ASN A 254 -10.93 -0.62 -7.02
C ASN A 254 -9.76 -1.39 -6.42
N ARG A 255 -10.03 -2.23 -5.42
CA ARG A 255 -9.04 -3.11 -4.80
C ARG A 255 -9.60 -4.53 -4.71
N PRO A 256 -8.74 -5.55 -4.56
CA PRO A 256 -9.22 -6.92 -4.37
C PRO A 256 -10.11 -7.12 -3.14
N GLN A 257 -10.01 -6.27 -2.13
CA GLN A 257 -10.93 -6.24 -0.97
C GLN A 257 -12.31 -5.60 -1.26
N GLY A 258 -12.51 -5.07 -2.47
CA GLY A 258 -13.72 -4.40 -2.91
C GLY A 258 -13.51 -2.93 -3.31
N ILE A 259 -14.61 -2.25 -3.60
CA ILE A 259 -14.65 -0.83 -3.93
C ILE A 259 -14.47 -0.01 -2.65
N ILE A 260 -13.52 0.92 -2.67
CA ILE A 260 -13.20 1.82 -1.54
C ILE A 260 -13.53 3.26 -1.95
N PRO A 261 -14.42 3.98 -1.23
CA PRO A 261 -14.67 5.39 -1.50
C PRO A 261 -13.44 6.24 -1.13
N GLY A 262 -13.34 7.46 -1.68
CA GLY A 262 -12.25 8.40 -1.36
C GLY A 262 -12.05 8.62 0.14
N LEU A 263 -13.16 8.79 0.87
CA LEU A 263 -13.18 8.83 2.33
C LEU A 263 -12.52 7.61 2.99
N GLY A 264 -12.81 6.40 2.50
CA GLY A 264 -12.22 5.16 3.03
C GLY A 264 -10.73 5.07 2.77
N LEU A 265 -10.27 5.55 1.62
CA LEU A 265 -8.84 5.62 1.30
C LEU A 265 -8.10 6.58 2.26
N GLN A 266 -8.66 7.76 2.50
CA GLN A 266 -8.07 8.74 3.44
C GLN A 266 -8.05 8.20 4.88
N ALA A 267 -9.07 7.42 5.28
CA ALA A 267 -9.11 6.77 6.59
C ALA A 267 -7.98 5.74 6.76
N GLN A 268 -7.80 4.86 5.77
CA GLN A 268 -6.72 3.86 5.77
C GLN A 268 -5.34 4.52 5.74
N PHE A 269 -5.18 5.60 4.97
CA PHE A 269 -3.93 6.34 4.95
C PHE A 269 -3.65 7.04 6.29
N LEU A 270 -4.66 7.66 6.92
CA LEU A 270 -4.53 8.23 8.26
C LEU A 270 -4.13 7.18 9.30
N GLU A 271 -4.73 5.99 9.26
CA GLU A 271 -4.36 4.86 10.10
C GLU A 271 -2.90 4.47 9.92
N ASN A 272 -2.44 4.34 8.68
CA ASN A 272 -1.04 4.00 8.37
C ASN A 272 -0.07 5.04 8.94
N VAL A 273 -0.44 6.31 8.84
CA VAL A 273 0.36 7.44 9.29
C VAL A 273 0.39 7.54 10.82
N ILE A 274 -0.74 7.31 11.50
CA ILE A 274 -0.82 7.27 12.97
C ILE A 274 0.01 6.12 13.54
N ASN A 275 -0.09 4.94 12.92
CA ASN A 275 0.50 3.70 13.44
C ASN A 275 1.88 3.37 12.86
N ASN A 276 2.44 4.24 12.02
CA ASN A 276 3.67 4.00 11.26
C ASN A 276 3.65 2.63 10.53
N SER A 277 2.50 2.29 9.94
CA SER A 277 2.21 1.00 9.33
C SER A 277 2.04 1.05 7.82
N TYR A 278 2.50 2.11 7.18
CA TYR A 278 2.62 2.18 5.72
C TYR A 278 3.70 1.23 5.19
N ILE A 279 3.62 0.89 3.90
CA ILE A 279 4.54 -0.07 3.30
C ILE A 279 5.93 0.56 3.10
N ASN A 280 6.95 -0.14 3.58
CA ASN A 280 8.35 0.16 3.27
C ASN A 280 8.80 -0.66 2.05
N TYR A 281 8.91 0.02 0.91
CA TYR A 281 9.37 -0.57 -0.36
C TYR A 281 10.87 -0.32 -0.64
N ASN A 282 11.58 0.43 0.21
CA ASN A 282 13.01 0.70 0.04
C ASN A 282 13.87 -0.52 0.41
N LEU A 283 13.39 -1.35 1.35
CA LEU A 283 14.10 -2.54 1.84
C LEU A 283 13.87 -3.79 1.00
N THR A 284 12.99 -3.74 -0.01
CA THR A 284 12.61 -4.90 -0.83
C THR A 284 13.82 -5.62 -1.41
N PHE A 285 14.80 -4.90 -1.96
CA PHE A 285 15.97 -5.51 -2.58
C PHE A 285 16.86 -6.27 -1.59
N ASN A 286 17.11 -5.71 -0.40
CA ASN A 286 18.01 -6.31 0.60
C ASN A 286 17.49 -7.67 1.09
N VAL A 287 16.19 -7.72 1.41
CA VAL A 287 15.54 -8.95 1.86
C VAL A 287 15.53 -9.99 0.74
N THR A 288 15.33 -9.56 -0.50
CA THR A 288 15.35 -10.47 -1.64
C THR A 288 16.74 -11.04 -1.94
N PHE A 289 17.82 -10.25 -1.85
CA PHE A 289 19.18 -10.78 -1.98
C PHE A 289 19.53 -11.79 -0.88
N ALA A 290 19.08 -11.56 0.36
CA ALA A 290 19.27 -12.51 1.45
C ALA A 290 18.60 -13.87 1.17
N MET A 291 17.40 -13.85 0.55
CA MET A 291 16.70 -15.08 0.16
C MET A 291 17.38 -15.82 -1.00
N ILE A 292 17.91 -15.09 -2.01
CA ILE A 292 18.73 -15.71 -3.05
C ILE A 292 19.98 -16.35 -2.45
N ALA A 293 20.65 -15.68 -1.51
CA ALA A 293 21.84 -16.22 -0.86
C ALA A 293 21.52 -17.51 -0.07
N LEU A 294 20.39 -17.55 0.64
CA LEU A 294 19.90 -18.75 1.31
C LEU A 294 19.64 -19.89 0.32
N LEU A 295 19.04 -19.57 -0.84
CA LEU A 295 18.79 -20.55 -1.90
C LEU A 295 20.09 -21.10 -2.50
N LEU A 296 21.07 -20.23 -2.76
CA LEU A 296 22.38 -20.64 -3.28
C LEU A 296 23.11 -21.55 -2.28
N LEU A 297 23.03 -21.25 -0.97
CA LEU A 297 23.57 -22.13 0.07
C LEU A 297 23.02 -23.55 -0.06
N VAL A 298 21.71 -23.71 -0.25
CA VAL A 298 21.05 -25.01 -0.40
C VAL A 298 21.55 -25.78 -1.63
N VAL A 299 21.85 -25.10 -2.75
CA VAL A 299 22.40 -25.73 -3.97
C VAL A 299 23.80 -26.34 -3.73
N PHE A 300 24.57 -25.80 -2.79
CA PHE A 300 25.91 -26.30 -2.47
C PHE A 300 25.93 -27.40 -1.40
N VAL A 301 24.81 -27.67 -0.72
CA VAL A 301 24.74 -28.77 0.26
C VAL A 301 24.57 -30.11 -0.48
N PRO A 302 25.48 -31.08 -0.33
CA PRO A 302 25.34 -32.41 -0.93
C PRO A 302 24.30 -33.22 -0.15
N ILE A 303 23.02 -33.00 -0.42
CA ILE A 303 21.92 -33.65 0.31
C ILE A 303 21.49 -34.91 -0.46
N LYS A 304 21.45 -36.07 0.22
CA LYS A 304 20.92 -37.35 -0.31
C LYS A 304 19.38 -37.37 -0.50
N ILE A 305 18.70 -36.26 -0.19
CA ILE A 305 17.25 -36.10 -0.24
C ILE A 305 16.85 -35.79 -1.69
N ARG A 306 15.65 -36.23 -2.10
CA ARG A 306 15.08 -35.87 -3.41
C ARG A 306 14.97 -34.35 -3.53
N PHE A 307 15.63 -33.79 -4.53
CA PHE A 307 15.76 -32.35 -4.76
C PHE A 307 14.40 -31.62 -4.81
N HIS A 308 13.36 -32.24 -5.37
CA HIS A 308 12.00 -31.70 -5.37
C HIS A 308 11.43 -31.40 -3.95
N LEU A 309 11.80 -32.19 -2.93
CA LEU A 309 11.32 -31.95 -1.55
C LEU A 309 11.97 -30.71 -0.93
N ILE A 310 13.24 -30.47 -1.26
CA ILE A 310 13.97 -29.27 -0.84
C ILE A 310 13.35 -28.03 -1.49
N LEU A 311 12.97 -28.12 -2.76
CA LEU A 311 12.26 -27.07 -3.48
C LEU A 311 10.91 -26.73 -2.85
N ILE A 312 10.11 -27.74 -2.52
CA ILE A 312 8.82 -27.55 -1.84
C ILE A 312 9.04 -26.88 -0.47
N PHE A 313 10.00 -27.37 0.32
CA PHE A 313 10.30 -26.80 1.63
C PHE A 313 10.77 -25.34 1.52
N TYR A 314 11.68 -25.04 0.59
CA TYR A 314 12.14 -23.67 0.36
C TYR A 314 11.00 -22.76 -0.08
N PHE A 315 10.13 -23.22 -0.98
CA PHE A 315 8.96 -22.45 -1.42
C PHE A 315 8.03 -22.14 -0.25
N LEU A 316 7.67 -23.15 0.56
CA LEU A 316 6.82 -22.96 1.74
C LEU A 316 7.48 -22.03 2.76
N PHE A 317 8.77 -22.23 3.04
CA PHE A 317 9.54 -21.36 3.93
C PHE A 317 9.53 -19.91 3.44
N TYR A 318 9.80 -19.68 2.15
CA TYR A 318 9.77 -18.36 1.55
C TYR A 318 8.39 -17.71 1.68
N VAL A 319 7.31 -18.44 1.38
CA VAL A 319 5.94 -17.91 1.50
C VAL A 319 5.63 -17.53 2.95
N ILE A 320 5.95 -18.40 3.92
CA ILE A 320 5.74 -18.14 5.35
C ILE A 320 6.55 -16.92 5.80
N VAL A 321 7.84 -16.85 5.45
CA VAL A 321 8.71 -15.73 5.80
C VAL A 321 8.25 -14.43 5.14
N SER A 322 7.76 -14.48 3.90
CA SER A 322 7.19 -13.32 3.21
C SER A 322 5.93 -12.81 3.91
N ILE A 323 5.03 -13.71 4.32
CA ILE A 323 3.81 -13.33 5.06
C ILE A 323 4.19 -12.73 6.42
N ALA A 324 5.16 -13.33 7.11
CA ALA A 324 5.65 -12.84 8.40
C ALA A 324 6.30 -11.46 8.27
N ILE A 325 7.17 -11.27 7.28
CA ILE A 325 7.86 -9.98 7.06
C ILE A 325 6.86 -8.87 6.70
N TYR A 326 5.88 -9.18 5.86
CA TYR A 326 4.83 -8.22 5.53
C TYR A 326 4.00 -7.81 6.77
N ASN A 327 3.52 -8.79 7.56
CA ASN A 327 2.65 -8.50 8.69
C ASN A 327 3.36 -7.86 9.90
N LEU A 328 4.64 -8.19 10.10
CA LEU A 328 5.43 -7.72 11.25
C LEU A 328 6.16 -6.41 10.95
N PHE A 329 6.67 -6.24 9.73
CA PHE A 329 7.54 -5.12 9.37
C PHE A 329 6.99 -4.23 8.25
N PHE A 330 5.86 -4.59 7.62
CA PHE A 330 5.26 -3.86 6.49
C PHE A 330 6.21 -3.71 5.30
N ILE A 331 7.10 -4.69 5.11
CA ILE A 331 8.05 -4.71 4.01
C ILE A 331 7.48 -5.59 2.88
N GLU A 332 7.37 -5.02 1.69
CA GLU A 332 7.06 -5.80 0.49
C GLU A 332 8.30 -6.54 0.00
N MET A 333 8.14 -7.83 -0.29
CA MET A 333 9.18 -8.61 -0.96
C MET A 333 9.02 -8.55 -2.48
N ASN A 334 10.13 -8.75 -3.19
CA ASN A 334 10.10 -8.99 -4.63
C ASN A 334 9.96 -10.48 -4.90
N HIS A 335 8.71 -10.94 -5.01
CA HIS A 335 8.35 -12.34 -5.24
C HIS A 335 8.74 -12.83 -6.63
N PHE A 336 8.98 -11.94 -7.59
CA PHE A 336 9.41 -12.34 -8.93
C PHE A 336 10.74 -13.11 -8.92
N ILE A 337 11.63 -12.78 -7.97
CA ILE A 337 12.92 -13.44 -7.82
C ILE A 337 12.78 -14.89 -7.35
N LEU A 338 11.70 -15.23 -6.65
CA LEU A 338 11.39 -16.62 -6.28
C LEU A 338 11.21 -17.49 -7.53
N LEU A 339 10.47 -17.00 -8.54
CA LEU A 339 10.22 -17.74 -9.78
C LEU A 339 11.52 -18.04 -10.53
N ILE A 340 12.44 -17.09 -10.53
CA ILE A 340 13.76 -17.24 -11.16
C ILE A 340 14.59 -18.26 -10.40
N ALA A 341 14.57 -18.20 -9.08
CA ALA A 341 15.30 -19.14 -8.25
C ALA A 341 14.80 -20.59 -8.43
N ILE A 342 13.48 -20.77 -8.53
CA ILE A 342 12.86 -22.07 -8.85
C ILE A 342 13.22 -22.51 -10.28
N GLY A 343 13.15 -21.61 -11.27
CA GLY A 343 13.50 -21.91 -12.65
C GLY A 343 14.96 -22.34 -12.81
N LEU A 344 15.88 -21.63 -12.14
CA LEU A 344 17.29 -21.98 -12.04
C LEU A 344 17.50 -23.39 -11.49
N MET A 345 16.82 -23.70 -10.38
CA MET A 345 16.90 -25.02 -9.77
C MET A 345 16.37 -26.11 -10.70
N GLY A 346 15.25 -25.89 -11.38
CA GLY A 346 14.70 -26.85 -12.34
C GLY A 346 15.66 -27.14 -13.50
N VAL A 347 16.33 -26.11 -14.03
CA VAL A 347 17.36 -26.29 -15.08
C VAL A 347 18.54 -27.11 -14.55
N LEU A 348 19.01 -26.82 -13.33
CA LEU A 348 20.09 -27.57 -12.71
C LEU A 348 19.72 -29.05 -12.49
N GLU A 349 18.49 -29.31 -12.06
CA GLU A 349 17.99 -30.68 -11.86
C GLU A 349 17.91 -31.47 -13.16
N ILE A 350 17.39 -30.87 -14.23
CA ILE A 350 17.37 -31.48 -15.57
C ILE A 350 18.79 -31.79 -16.02
N TYR A 351 19.72 -30.83 -15.83
CA TYR A 351 21.13 -31.04 -16.15
C TYR A 351 21.75 -32.22 -15.40
N PHE A 352 21.53 -32.31 -14.08
CA PHE A 352 22.06 -33.42 -13.28
C PHE A 352 21.44 -34.75 -13.68
N THR A 353 20.14 -34.79 -13.94
CA THR A 353 19.42 -36.00 -14.35
C THR A 353 19.94 -36.52 -15.69
N LEU A 354 20.07 -35.64 -16.69
CA LEU A 354 20.62 -35.97 -18.02
C LEU A 354 22.08 -36.42 -17.97
N ASN A 355 22.86 -35.88 -17.03
CA ASN A 355 24.27 -36.23 -16.90
C ASN A 355 24.49 -37.51 -16.08
N HIS A 356 23.59 -37.82 -15.15
CA HIS A 356 23.59 -39.07 -14.41
C HIS A 356 23.17 -40.24 -15.32
N SER A 357 22.14 -40.07 -16.15
CA SER A 357 21.72 -41.09 -17.12
C SER A 357 22.77 -41.41 -18.18
N ARG A 358 23.58 -40.43 -18.60
CA ARG A 358 24.72 -40.65 -19.51
C ARG A 358 25.82 -41.54 -18.93
N HIS A 359 26.08 -41.46 -17.63
CA HIS A 359 27.06 -42.33 -16.96
C HIS A 359 26.62 -43.80 -16.96
N PHE A 360 25.33 -44.07 -16.71
CA PHE A 360 24.78 -45.42 -16.77
C PHE A 360 24.82 -46.00 -18.19
N LEU A 361 24.47 -45.22 -19.21
CA LEU A 361 24.51 -45.67 -20.61
C LEU A 361 25.94 -45.90 -21.14
N SER A 362 26.95 -45.25 -20.57
CA SER A 362 28.36 -45.49 -20.94
C SER A 362 29.00 -46.70 -20.27
N GLU A 363 28.42 -47.21 -19.17
CA GLU A 363 28.92 -48.38 -18.44
C GLU A 363 28.28 -49.71 -18.92
N GLU A 364 27.28 -49.65 -19.81
CA GLU A 364 26.49 -50.82 -20.22
C GLU A 364 26.89 -51.59 -21.51
N PRO A 365 28.03 -51.38 -22.20
CA PRO A 365 28.43 -52.28 -23.30
C PRO A 365 29.62 -53.20 -22.95
N SER A 366 29.62 -53.86 -21.78
CA SER A 366 30.65 -54.89 -21.50
C SER A 366 30.26 -56.02 -20.53
N ARG A 367 28.97 -56.21 -20.21
CA ARG A 367 28.52 -57.36 -19.39
C ARG A 367 27.90 -58.52 -20.17
N ASN A 368 27.79 -58.43 -21.49
CA ASN A 368 27.32 -59.50 -22.35
C ASN A 368 28.28 -59.67 -23.54
N LEU A 369 29.50 -60.14 -23.30
CA LEU A 369 30.32 -60.85 -24.29
C LEU A 369 31.10 -61.95 -23.57
#